data_AF-A0A958CS89-F1
#
_entry.id   AF-A0A958CS89-F1
#
_cell.length_a   1.000
_cell.length_b   1.000
_cell.length_c   1.000
_cell.angle_alpha   90.00
_cell.angle_beta   90.00
_cell.angle_gamma   90.00
#
_symmetry.space_group_name_H-M   'P 1'
#
loop_
_entity.id
_entity.type
_entity.pdbx_description
1 polymer ?
#
loop_
_entity_poly.entity_id
_entity_poly.type
_entity_poly.pdbx_seq_one_letter_code
_entity_poly.pdbx_strand_id
1 'polypeptide(L)'
;MIIDNGTTPVIVFKLVTAADVTAPLTGVTPTVEISKAGGAFATATNSPSEIGYGWYKITLTATETGTNGLIIFRAGHASAYDEWEDLHEVRTAQVTTGLDLSDAAKKEIAYAVWRADFANVRAETGGHVDTLTDRSGLGSACMDVNKTETDSGANQLVVYEEDDTTEFFRQDLVTTASSVDPVTGRTPV
;
A
#
# COMPACT_ATOMS: atom_id res chain seq x y z
N MET A 1 -16.78 12.29 -15.22
CA MET A 1 -15.35 12.02 -14.93
C MET A 1 -15.06 12.47 -13.50
N ILE A 2 -14.17 11.79 -12.77
CA ILE A 2 -13.63 12.29 -11.49
C ILE A 2 -12.31 12.99 -11.80
N ILE A 3 -12.12 14.19 -11.23
CA ILE A 3 -10.91 14.99 -11.36
C ILE A 3 -10.23 15.02 -9.98
N ASP A 4 -8.94 14.73 -9.96
CA ASP A 4 -8.14 14.90 -8.76
C ASP A 4 -7.89 16.39 -8.51
N ASN A 5 -8.08 16.82 -7.26
CA ASN A 5 -7.90 18.20 -6.85
C ASN A 5 -6.50 18.72 -7.19
N GLY A 6 -6.44 19.91 -7.78
CA GLY A 6 -5.19 20.56 -8.12
C GLY A 6 -4.46 19.98 -9.32
N THR A 7 -5.11 19.13 -10.12
CA THR A 7 -4.55 18.62 -11.37
C THR A 7 -4.96 19.47 -12.58
N THR A 8 -4.33 19.24 -13.73
CA THR A 8 -4.60 19.98 -14.98
C THR A 8 -5.25 19.06 -16.04
N PRO A 9 -6.51 18.63 -15.83
CA PRO A 9 -7.18 17.74 -16.78
C PRO A 9 -7.48 18.46 -18.10
N VAL A 10 -7.64 17.66 -19.16
CA VAL A 10 -8.10 18.12 -20.47
C VAL A 10 -9.58 17.77 -20.62
N ILE A 11 -10.40 18.78 -20.89
CA ILE A 11 -11.81 18.63 -21.21
C ILE A 11 -12.00 18.78 -22.71
N VAL A 12 -12.83 17.92 -23.29
CA VAL A 12 -13.12 17.89 -24.72
C VAL A 12 -14.62 18.07 -24.93
N PHE A 13 -15.01 18.94 -25.85
CA PHE A 13 -16.41 19.26 -26.13
C PHE A 13 -16.62 19.48 -27.63
N LYS A 14 -17.87 19.32 -28.10
CA LYS A 14 -18.24 19.50 -29.50
C LYS A 14 -19.18 20.69 -29.65
N LEU A 15 -18.92 21.52 -30.66
CA LEU A 15 -19.85 22.54 -31.11
C LEU A 15 -20.36 22.23 -32.52
N VAL A 16 -21.62 22.51 -32.73
CA VAL A 16 -22.31 22.39 -34.02
C VAL A 16 -22.94 23.72 -34.40
N THR A 17 -23.12 23.95 -35.69
CA THR A 17 -23.58 25.24 -36.19
C THR A 17 -25.04 25.49 -35.84
N ALA A 18 -25.42 26.74 -35.57
CA ALA A 18 -26.82 27.10 -35.32
C ALA A 18 -27.74 26.86 -36.53
N ALA A 19 -27.19 26.87 -37.75
CA ALA A 19 -27.94 26.61 -38.97
C ALA A 19 -28.21 25.12 -39.21
N ASP A 20 -27.34 24.25 -38.69
CA ASP A 20 -27.39 22.80 -38.86
C ASP A 20 -26.69 22.10 -37.68
N VAL A 21 -27.50 21.43 -36.86
CA VAL A 21 -27.06 20.68 -35.67
C VAL A 21 -26.22 19.44 -35.98
N THR A 22 -26.14 19.04 -37.25
CA THR A 22 -25.29 17.95 -37.71
C THR A 22 -23.95 18.44 -38.24
N ALA A 23 -23.86 19.71 -38.65
CA ALA A 23 -22.65 20.32 -39.18
C ALA A 23 -21.72 20.80 -38.04
N PRO A 24 -20.43 20.44 -38.07
CA PRO A 24 -19.47 20.89 -37.06
C PRO A 24 -19.18 22.38 -37.17
N LEU A 25 -19.14 23.08 -36.03
CA LEU A 25 -18.70 24.47 -35.97
C LEU A 25 -17.17 24.53 -35.82
N THR A 26 -16.48 24.67 -36.95
CA THR A 26 -15.00 24.70 -37.03
C THR A 26 -14.46 26.14 -37.09
N GLY A 27 -13.19 26.33 -36.73
CA GLY A 27 -12.45 27.57 -36.92
C GLY A 27 -12.88 28.74 -36.03
N VAL A 28 -13.66 28.51 -34.98
CA VAL A 28 -14.07 29.55 -34.03
C VAL A 28 -13.21 29.54 -32.77
N THR A 29 -13.34 30.57 -31.94
CA THR A 29 -12.74 30.63 -30.59
C THR A 29 -13.87 30.60 -29.55
N PRO A 30 -14.26 29.41 -29.06
CA PRO A 30 -15.31 29.31 -28.06
C PRO A 30 -14.92 29.95 -26.74
N THR A 31 -15.91 30.43 -26.00
CA THR A 31 -15.76 30.83 -24.60
C THR A 31 -16.09 29.63 -23.71
N VAL A 32 -15.25 29.39 -22.69
CA VAL A 32 -15.52 28.39 -21.65
C VAL A 32 -15.63 29.10 -20.31
N GLU A 33 -16.69 28.78 -19.58
CA GLU A 33 -16.94 29.23 -18.22
C GLU A 33 -17.01 28.01 -17.29
N ILE A 34 -16.58 28.22 -16.04
CA ILE A 34 -16.59 27.19 -15.01
C ILE A 34 -17.27 27.69 -13.74
N SER A 35 -18.05 26.83 -13.09
CA SER A 35 -18.55 27.01 -11.73
C SER A 35 -17.87 25.99 -10.81
N LYS A 36 -17.26 26.47 -9.73
CA LYS A 36 -16.51 25.63 -8.77
C LYS A 36 -17.29 25.51 -7.47
N ALA A 37 -17.61 24.28 -7.06
CA ALA A 37 -18.31 23.95 -5.82
C ALA A 37 -19.61 24.76 -5.61
N GLY A 38 -20.35 25.02 -6.69
CA GLY A 38 -21.59 25.81 -6.67
C GLY A 38 -21.40 27.34 -6.64
N GLY A 39 -20.18 27.84 -6.84
CA GLY A 39 -19.91 29.26 -7.01
C GLY A 39 -20.44 29.83 -8.33
N ALA A 40 -20.35 31.15 -8.50
CA ALA A 40 -20.70 31.80 -9.76
C ALA A 40 -19.80 31.31 -10.92
N PHE A 41 -20.34 31.33 -12.14
CA PHE A 41 -19.55 31.07 -13.33
C PHE A 41 -18.49 32.15 -13.55
N ALA A 42 -17.29 31.72 -13.91
CA ALA A 42 -16.19 32.58 -14.31
C ALA A 42 -15.52 32.02 -15.56
N THR A 43 -14.97 32.88 -16.40
CA THR A 43 -14.23 32.47 -17.59
C THR A 43 -13.03 31.59 -17.20
N ALA A 44 -12.85 30.49 -17.93
CA ALA A 44 -11.67 29.65 -17.78
C ALA A 44 -10.40 30.42 -18.18
N THR A 45 -9.30 30.10 -17.51
CA THR A 45 -8.02 30.80 -17.62
C THR A 45 -7.38 30.59 -18.99
N ASN A 46 -7.48 29.36 -19.51
CA ASN A 46 -6.92 29.00 -20.80
C ASN A 46 -7.97 29.06 -21.90
N SER A 47 -7.54 29.29 -23.13
CA SER A 47 -8.44 29.30 -24.30
C SER A 47 -8.58 27.90 -24.91
N PRO A 48 -9.79 27.53 -25.38
CA PRO A 48 -9.99 26.29 -26.13
C PRO A 48 -9.21 26.28 -27.45
N SER A 49 -8.81 25.10 -27.90
CA SER A 49 -8.20 24.86 -29.20
C SER A 49 -8.97 23.79 -29.97
N GLU A 50 -9.26 24.02 -31.24
CA GLU A 50 -9.92 23.03 -32.07
C GLU A 50 -8.98 21.83 -32.33
N ILE A 51 -9.55 20.63 -32.29
CA ILE A 51 -8.87 19.36 -32.63
C ILE A 51 -9.48 18.69 -33.88
N GLY A 52 -10.33 19.41 -34.59
CA GLY A 52 -10.96 19.03 -35.85
C GLY A 52 -12.44 18.65 -35.70
N TYR A 53 -13.20 18.78 -36.80
CA TYR A 53 -14.62 18.40 -36.87
C TYR A 53 -15.48 19.05 -35.77
N GLY A 54 -15.17 20.30 -35.40
CA GLY A 54 -15.93 21.06 -34.40
C GLY A 54 -15.73 20.55 -32.96
N TRP A 55 -14.77 19.64 -32.77
CA TRP A 55 -14.30 19.26 -31.44
C TRP A 55 -13.22 20.22 -30.98
N TYR A 56 -13.32 20.65 -29.74
CA TYR A 56 -12.37 21.52 -29.08
C TYR A 56 -11.88 20.85 -27.81
N LYS A 57 -10.66 21.21 -27.39
CA LYS A 57 -10.12 20.86 -26.09
C LYS A 57 -9.70 22.10 -25.31
N ILE A 58 -9.81 22.03 -24.00
CA ILE A 58 -9.27 23.02 -23.06
C ILE A 58 -8.54 22.27 -21.94
N THR A 59 -7.35 22.75 -21.58
CA THR A 59 -6.63 22.26 -20.40
C THR A 59 -6.95 23.17 -19.24
N LEU A 60 -7.48 22.62 -18.14
CA LEU A 60 -7.73 23.39 -16.93
C LEU A 60 -6.45 23.60 -16.13
N THR A 61 -6.43 24.65 -15.32
CA THR A 61 -5.36 24.91 -14.37
C THR A 61 -5.62 24.21 -13.03
N ALA A 62 -4.55 23.99 -12.27
CA ALA A 62 -4.64 23.47 -10.91
C ALA A 62 -5.50 24.34 -9.98
N THR A 63 -5.57 25.66 -10.22
CA THR A 63 -6.40 26.58 -9.41
C THR A 63 -7.89 26.42 -9.71
N GLU A 64 -8.24 26.03 -10.93
CA GLU A 64 -9.63 25.82 -11.34
C GLU A 64 -10.17 24.49 -10.82
N THR A 65 -9.31 23.48 -10.70
CA THR A 65 -9.59 22.19 -10.05
C THR A 65 -9.18 22.17 -8.58
N GLY A 66 -8.79 23.30 -8.01
CA GLY A 66 -8.24 23.42 -6.65
C GLY A 66 -9.30 23.46 -5.54
N THR A 67 -10.53 23.06 -5.82
CA THR A 67 -11.65 23.11 -4.86
C THR A 67 -12.47 21.84 -4.97
N ASN A 68 -12.57 21.10 -3.87
CA ASN A 68 -13.38 19.89 -3.83
C ASN A 68 -14.87 20.22 -4.00
N GLY A 69 -15.58 19.33 -4.68
CA GLY A 69 -16.99 19.47 -5.00
C GLY A 69 -17.25 19.38 -6.50
N LEU A 70 -18.48 19.68 -6.89
CA LEU A 70 -18.88 19.69 -8.28
C LEU A 70 -18.21 20.84 -9.03
N ILE A 71 -17.72 20.56 -10.23
CA ILE A 71 -17.31 21.56 -11.20
C ILE A 71 -18.21 21.43 -12.42
N ILE A 72 -18.78 22.56 -12.84
CA ILE A 72 -19.65 22.63 -14.03
C ILE A 72 -18.88 23.37 -15.11
N PHE A 73 -18.87 22.80 -16.32
CA PHE A 73 -18.31 23.38 -17.53
C PHE A 73 -19.44 23.85 -18.42
N ARG A 74 -19.27 25.05 -18.98
CA ARG A 74 -20.17 25.59 -20.00
C ARG A 74 -19.32 26.16 -21.13
N ALA A 75 -19.51 25.66 -22.34
CA ALA A 75 -18.76 26.06 -23.52
C ALA A 75 -19.71 26.56 -24.62
N GLY A 76 -19.46 27.75 -25.15
CA GLY A 76 -20.36 28.39 -26.10
C GLY A 76 -19.66 29.26 -27.13
N HIS A 77 -20.39 29.57 -28.19
CA HIS A 77 -20.01 30.57 -29.19
C HIS A 77 -21.28 31.11 -29.84
N ALA A 78 -21.28 32.37 -30.27
CA ALA A 78 -22.47 33.03 -30.83
C ALA A 78 -23.06 32.34 -32.08
N SER A 79 -22.23 31.57 -32.80
CA SER A 79 -22.65 30.79 -33.98
C SER A 79 -22.94 29.32 -33.68
N ALA A 80 -22.80 28.88 -32.43
CA ALA A 80 -23.15 27.55 -32.01
C ALA A 80 -24.68 27.44 -31.87
N TYR A 81 -25.22 26.26 -32.17
CA TYR A 81 -26.65 25.99 -31.98
C TYR A 81 -27.06 26.09 -30.52
N ASP A 82 -26.23 25.54 -29.64
CA ASP A 82 -26.43 25.50 -28.21
C ASP A 82 -25.07 25.54 -27.51
N GLU A 83 -25.10 25.79 -26.21
CA GLU A 83 -23.96 25.66 -25.34
C GLU A 83 -23.77 24.20 -24.94
N TRP A 84 -22.53 23.79 -24.79
CA TRP A 84 -22.18 22.48 -24.27
C TRP A 84 -21.97 22.58 -22.76
N GLU A 85 -22.67 21.75 -22.00
CA GLU A 85 -22.58 21.70 -20.54
C GLU A 85 -22.21 20.30 -20.06
N ASP A 86 -21.31 20.23 -19.08
CA ASP A 86 -20.96 18.97 -18.43
C ASP A 86 -20.58 19.21 -16.97
N LEU A 87 -20.77 18.17 -16.16
CA LEU A 87 -20.54 18.20 -14.73
C LEU A 87 -19.54 17.11 -14.36
N HIS A 88 -18.52 17.52 -13.63
CA HIS A 88 -17.52 16.63 -13.08
C HIS A 88 -17.41 16.84 -11.59
N GLU A 89 -16.80 15.86 -10.94
CA GLU A 89 -16.54 15.93 -9.52
C GLU A 89 -15.06 16.07 -9.27
N VAL A 90 -14.70 17.11 -8.53
CA VAL A 90 -13.35 17.32 -8.04
C VAL A 90 -13.27 16.75 -6.62
N ARG A 91 -12.33 15.83 -6.41
CA ARG A 91 -12.07 15.26 -5.08
C ARG A 91 -10.58 15.30 -4.79
N THR A 92 -10.23 15.35 -3.50
CA THR A 92 -8.86 15.05 -3.08
C THR A 92 -8.50 13.67 -3.59
N ALA A 93 -7.36 13.57 -4.29
CA ALA A 93 -6.86 12.31 -4.83
C ALA A 93 -6.91 11.25 -3.72
N GLN A 94 -7.65 10.18 -3.99
CA GLN A 94 -7.64 9.03 -3.10
C GLN A 94 -6.26 8.39 -3.29
N VAL A 95 -5.46 8.38 -2.22
CA VAL A 95 -4.25 7.58 -2.21
C VAL A 95 -4.71 6.12 -2.33
N THR A 96 -4.56 5.53 -3.52
CA THR A 96 -4.88 4.12 -3.76
C THR A 96 -3.75 3.31 -3.13
N THR A 97 -3.82 3.15 -1.82
CA THR A 97 -2.86 2.38 -1.04
C THR A 97 -3.16 0.89 -1.18
N GLY A 98 -2.55 0.22 -2.16
CA GLY A 98 -1.56 -0.73 -1.68
C GLY A 98 -0.46 0.15 -1.07
N LEU A 99 -0.28 0.15 0.25
CA LEU A 99 0.73 1.01 0.87
C LEU A 99 2.07 0.65 0.24
N ASP A 100 2.61 1.50 -0.64
CA ASP A 100 3.97 1.36 -1.15
C ASP A 100 4.93 1.79 -0.04
N LEU A 101 5.01 0.93 0.97
CA LEU A 101 5.95 1.03 2.05
C LEU A 101 7.34 0.83 1.47
N SER A 102 8.27 1.71 1.84
CA SER A 102 9.69 1.48 1.57
C SER A 102 10.10 0.12 2.11
N ASP A 103 11.15 -0.49 1.55
CA ASP A 103 11.66 -1.76 2.05
C ASP A 103 12.01 -1.71 3.54
N ALA A 104 12.38 -0.53 4.04
CA ALA A 104 12.57 -0.28 5.48
C ALA A 104 11.25 -0.37 6.26
N ALA A 105 10.18 0.30 5.80
CA ALA A 105 8.88 0.26 6.48
C ALA A 105 8.23 -1.15 6.41
N LYS A 106 8.41 -1.89 5.31
CA LYS A 106 8.00 -3.29 5.21
C LYS A 106 8.69 -4.17 6.25
N LYS A 107 10.00 -3.97 6.44
CA LYS A 107 10.78 -4.67 7.48
C LYS A 107 10.31 -4.32 8.88
N GLU A 108 10.08 -3.04 9.18
CA GLU A 108 9.58 -2.61 10.50
C GLU A 108 8.22 -3.22 10.84
N ILE A 109 7.29 -3.28 9.87
CA ILE A 109 5.99 -3.93 10.08
C ILE A 109 6.15 -5.43 10.29
N ALA A 110 6.98 -6.10 9.49
CA ALA A 110 7.25 -7.52 9.67
C ALA A 110 7.83 -7.81 11.07
N TYR A 111 8.76 -6.98 11.55
CA TYR A 111 9.29 -7.09 12.91
C TYR A 111 8.23 -6.81 13.98
N ALA A 112 7.35 -5.84 13.76
CA ALA A 112 6.29 -5.49 14.71
C ALA A 112 5.24 -6.59 14.85
N VAL A 113 4.78 -7.17 13.74
CA VAL A 113 3.82 -8.29 13.72
C VAL A 113 4.42 -9.50 14.42
N TRP A 114 5.65 -9.86 14.03
CA TRP A 114 6.38 -10.97 14.63
C TRP A 114 6.49 -10.81 16.15
N ARG A 115 6.93 -9.63 16.64
CA ARG A 115 6.99 -9.36 18.09
C ARG A 115 5.64 -9.43 18.79
N ALA A 116 4.56 -9.00 18.15
CA ALA A 116 3.22 -9.04 18.73
C ALA A 116 2.75 -10.50 18.92
N ASP A 117 2.97 -11.36 17.94
CA ASP A 117 2.61 -12.78 18.01
C ASP A 117 3.38 -13.49 19.13
N PHE A 118 4.69 -13.26 19.25
CA PHE A 118 5.49 -13.83 20.36
C PHE A 118 5.17 -13.23 21.73
N ALA A 119 4.74 -11.97 21.80
CA ALA A 119 4.27 -11.36 23.05
C ALA A 119 2.94 -11.98 23.52
N ASN A 120 2.06 -12.35 22.59
CA ASN A 120 0.81 -13.04 22.90
C ASN A 120 1.05 -14.48 23.35
N VAL A 121 2.03 -15.19 22.76
CA VAL A 121 2.45 -16.54 23.22
C VAL A 121 2.96 -16.51 24.66
N ARG A 122 3.61 -15.43 25.10
CA ARG A 122 4.07 -15.26 26.50
C ARG A 122 2.94 -15.00 27.51
N ALA A 123 1.75 -14.60 27.05
CA ALA A 123 0.62 -14.28 27.93
C ALA A 123 -0.21 -15.52 28.28
N GLU A 124 -0.12 -16.57 27.48
CA GLU A 124 -0.80 -17.83 27.72
C GLU A 124 0.18 -18.82 28.36
N THR A 125 -0.06 -19.13 29.62
CA THR A 125 0.54 -20.22 30.41
C THR A 125 1.95 -19.99 30.99
N GLY A 126 1.96 -19.73 32.30
CA GLY A 126 2.76 -20.53 33.24
C GLY A 126 4.28 -20.52 33.08
N GLY A 127 4.91 -19.41 33.48
CA GLY A 127 6.14 -19.49 34.27
C GLY A 127 7.41 -19.98 33.57
N HIS A 128 7.98 -19.18 32.68
CA HIS A 128 9.43 -19.01 32.67
C HIS A 128 9.79 -17.62 32.15
N VAL A 129 10.29 -16.76 33.03
CA VAL A 129 10.99 -15.54 32.65
C VAL A 129 12.26 -15.49 33.47
N ASP A 130 13.34 -16.06 32.94
CA ASP A 130 14.67 -15.71 33.43
C ASP A 130 15.63 -15.34 32.28
N THR A 131 16.15 -14.12 32.43
CA THR A 131 17.28 -13.48 31.73
C THR A 131 17.19 -13.14 30.24
N LEU A 132 17.99 -12.11 29.92
CA LEU A 132 18.14 -11.31 28.71
C LEU A 132 18.19 -12.04 27.35
N THR A 133 18.30 -13.36 27.33
CA THR A 133 18.37 -14.21 26.13
C THR A 133 17.02 -14.26 25.38
N ASP A 134 15.94 -14.19 26.14
CA ASP A 134 14.53 -14.18 25.73
C ASP A 134 14.10 -13.04 24.81
N ARG A 135 14.91 -11.98 24.75
CA ARG A 135 14.58 -10.75 24.01
C ARG A 135 15.04 -10.79 22.55
N SER A 136 15.88 -11.76 22.20
CA SER A 136 16.32 -11.94 20.81
C SER A 136 15.40 -12.92 20.11
N GLY A 137 15.16 -12.70 18.82
CA GLY A 137 14.29 -13.61 18.08
C GLY A 137 14.85 -15.02 17.91
N LEU A 138 16.16 -15.17 18.09
CA LEU A 138 16.85 -16.46 18.17
C LEU A 138 16.66 -17.10 19.55
N GLY A 139 16.56 -16.28 20.60
CA GLY A 139 16.27 -16.70 21.97
C GLY A 139 14.94 -17.42 22.08
N SER A 140 13.88 -16.89 21.47
CA SER A 140 12.57 -17.57 21.46
C SER A 140 12.58 -18.85 20.61
N ALA A 141 13.27 -18.86 19.47
CA ALA A 141 13.39 -20.06 18.64
C ALA A 141 14.23 -21.18 19.30
N CYS A 142 15.14 -20.84 20.23
CA CYS A 142 15.87 -21.83 21.01
C CYS A 142 15.15 -22.26 22.30
N MET A 143 13.99 -21.67 22.63
CA MET A 143 13.14 -22.15 23.74
C MET A 143 12.19 -23.28 23.32
N ASP A 144 11.94 -23.45 22.01
CA ASP A 144 11.22 -24.62 21.46
C ASP A 144 12.12 -25.87 21.35
N VAL A 145 13.26 -25.90 22.04
CA VAL A 145 14.12 -27.08 22.08
C VAL A 145 13.79 -27.83 23.36
N ASN A 146 13.20 -29.01 23.23
CA ASN A 146 12.86 -29.88 24.35
C ASN A 146 14.04 -30.00 25.33
N LYS A 147 13.73 -30.00 26.63
CA LYS A 147 14.73 -30.26 27.66
C LYS A 147 15.45 -31.59 27.37
N THR A 148 16.76 -31.59 27.61
CA THR A 148 17.59 -32.79 27.48
C THR A 148 18.39 -33.01 28.76
N GLU A 149 18.44 -34.25 29.25
CA GLU A 149 19.29 -34.66 30.37
C GLU A 149 20.18 -35.84 29.98
N THR A 150 21.33 -35.98 30.64
CA THR A 150 22.21 -37.15 30.47
C THR A 150 21.97 -38.15 31.59
N ASP A 151 21.53 -39.36 31.24
CA ASP A 151 21.46 -40.48 32.17
C ASP A 151 22.83 -41.14 32.26
N SER A 152 23.62 -40.69 33.23
CA SER A 152 24.98 -41.21 33.46
C SER A 152 25.03 -42.69 33.88
N GLY A 153 23.92 -43.26 34.37
CA GLY A 153 23.83 -44.68 34.74
C GLY A 153 23.61 -45.58 33.53
N ALA A 154 22.82 -45.11 32.56
CA ALA A 154 22.54 -45.82 31.31
C ALA A 154 23.43 -45.41 30.13
N ASN A 155 24.22 -44.34 30.28
CA ASN A 155 25.02 -43.72 29.22
C ASN A 155 24.14 -43.35 28.00
N GLN A 156 23.07 -42.61 28.27
CA GLN A 156 22.07 -42.19 27.29
C GLN A 156 21.77 -40.69 27.39
N LEU A 157 21.43 -40.09 26.25
CA LEU A 157 20.77 -38.78 26.21
C LEU A 157 19.25 -39.02 26.28
N VAL A 158 18.59 -38.37 27.24
CA VAL A 158 17.13 -38.38 27.40
C VAL A 158 16.59 -37.06 26.90
N VAL A 159 15.66 -37.12 25.95
CA VAL A 159 14.91 -35.96 25.46
C VAL A 159 13.51 -36.04 26.04
N TYR A 160 13.05 -34.97 26.68
CA TYR A 160 11.71 -34.88 27.25
C TYR A 160 10.70 -34.35 26.22
N GLU A 161 9.40 -34.48 26.48
CA GLU A 161 8.35 -33.75 25.78
C GLU A 161 8.34 -32.27 26.22
N GLU A 162 7.43 -31.47 25.65
CA GLU A 162 7.28 -30.04 25.99
C GLU A 162 6.91 -29.78 27.47
N ASP A 163 6.58 -30.83 28.23
CA ASP A 163 6.24 -30.77 29.65
C ASP A 163 7.45 -30.95 30.60
N ASP A 164 8.66 -31.11 30.06
CA ASP A 164 9.94 -31.27 30.76
C ASP A 164 10.02 -32.46 31.76
N THR A 165 9.01 -33.33 31.77
CA THR A 165 8.84 -34.39 32.77
C THR A 165 8.54 -35.75 32.16
N THR A 166 7.87 -35.80 31.01
CA THR A 166 7.59 -37.01 30.24
C THR A 166 8.74 -37.26 29.28
N GLU A 167 9.29 -38.49 29.29
CA GLU A 167 10.36 -38.86 28.36
C GLU A 167 9.79 -39.07 26.95
N PHE A 168 10.33 -38.34 25.97
CA PHE A 168 9.96 -38.51 24.56
C PHE A 168 10.80 -39.63 23.90
N PHE A 169 12.13 -39.58 24.06
CA PHE A 169 13.04 -40.52 23.43
C PHE A 169 14.40 -40.62 24.14
N ARG A 170 15.03 -41.79 24.03
CA ARG A 170 16.38 -42.09 24.54
C ARG A 170 17.33 -42.46 23.42
N GLN A 171 18.51 -41.83 23.39
CA GLN A 171 19.59 -42.16 22.47
C GLN A 171 20.79 -42.71 23.24
N ASP A 172 21.25 -43.91 22.88
CA ASP A 172 22.52 -44.43 23.38
C ASP A 172 23.66 -43.48 23.02
N LEU A 173 24.40 -43.04 24.05
CA LEU A 173 25.62 -42.27 23.86
C LEU A 173 26.73 -43.25 23.52
N VAL A 174 27.06 -43.38 22.23
CA VAL A 174 28.20 -44.20 21.83
C VAL A 174 29.48 -43.47 22.27
N THR A 175 30.08 -43.91 23.37
CA THR A 175 31.40 -43.45 23.82
C THR A 175 32.51 -44.13 23.01
N THR A 176 32.40 -44.15 21.68
CA THR A 176 33.60 -44.25 20.86
C THR A 176 34.24 -42.88 20.92
N ALA A 177 35.13 -42.69 21.90
CA ALA A 177 36.07 -41.59 21.87
C ALA A 177 36.95 -41.75 20.62
N SER A 178 36.43 -41.34 19.46
CA SER A 178 37.27 -40.64 18.50
C SER A 178 37.74 -39.40 19.24
N SER A 179 39.03 -39.07 19.18
CA SER A 179 39.61 -37.89 19.81
C SER A 179 39.12 -36.62 19.12
N VAL A 180 37.84 -36.54 18.77
CA VAL A 180 37.25 -35.65 17.81
C VAL A 180 35.91 -35.23 18.42
N ASP A 181 35.72 -33.92 18.55
CA ASP A 181 34.49 -33.30 19.01
C ASP A 181 33.29 -33.83 18.18
N PRO A 182 32.28 -34.43 18.82
CA PRO A 182 31.15 -35.06 18.13
C PRO A 182 30.25 -34.06 17.39
N VAL A 183 30.33 -32.77 17.71
CA VAL A 183 29.57 -31.70 17.05
C VAL A 183 30.34 -31.11 15.89
N THR A 184 31.64 -30.88 16.05
CA THR A 184 32.46 -30.16 15.06
C THR A 184 33.33 -31.05 14.19
N GLY A 185 33.49 -32.33 14.52
CA GLY A 185 34.34 -33.26 13.78
C GLY A 185 35.84 -32.93 13.87
N ARG A 186 36.28 -32.13 14.86
CA ARG A 186 37.70 -31.74 15.05
C ARG A 186 38.31 -32.27 16.34
N THR A 187 39.58 -32.65 16.29
CA THR A 187 40.35 -33.02 17.48
C THR A 187 40.69 -31.77 18.30
N PRO A 188 40.33 -31.70 19.60
CA PRO A 188 40.76 -30.61 20.46
C PRO A 188 42.29 -30.60 20.52
N VAL A 189 42.91 -29.48 20.15
CA VAL A 189 44.36 -29.23 20.24
C VAL A 189 44.79 -28.99 21.67
#